data_AF-A0A401LU85-F1
#
_entry.id   AF-A0A401LU85-F1
#
_cell.length_a   1.000
_cell.length_b   1.000
_cell.length_c   1.000
_cell.angle_alpha   90.00
_cell.angle_beta   90.00
_cell.angle_gamma   90.00
#
_symmetry.space_group_name_H-M   'P 1'
#
loop_
_entity.id
_entity.type
_entity.pdbx_description
1 polymer ?
#
loop_
_entity_poly.entity_id
_entity_poly.type
_entity_poly.pdbx_seq_one_letter_code
_entity_poly.pdbx_strand_id
1 'polypeptide(L)'
;MFAIRLKQLREDASLPQRKLAAILDIDTATYSKIENGLFTLKKEHISVLEKFYGLEKDSLAKLWLADKVYNVIKDEPAAKDALNEVKKIL
;
A
#
# COMPACT_ATOMS: atom_id res chain seq x y z
N MET A 1 3.56 -3.04 -5.06
CA MET A 1 4.57 -2.04 -4.64
C MET A 1 4.40 -1.68 -3.17
N PHE A 2 3.18 -1.39 -2.73
CA PHE A 2 2.83 -1.03 -1.36
C PHE A 2 3.19 -2.12 -0.34
N ALA A 3 2.74 -3.37 -0.55
CA ALA A 3 2.94 -4.46 0.40
C ALA A 3 4.43 -4.74 0.69
N ILE A 4 5.27 -4.67 -0.35
CA ILE A 4 6.73 -4.81 -0.25
C ILE A 4 7.31 -3.70 0.62
N ARG A 5 6.92 -2.45 0.36
CA ARG A 5 7.40 -1.30 1.15
C ARG A 5 6.94 -1.38 2.61
N LEU A 6 5.70 -1.80 2.85
CA LEU A 6 5.15 -1.97 4.20
C LEU A 6 5.95 -3.04 4.97
N LYS A 7 6.23 -4.18 4.33
CA LYS A 7 7.05 -5.24 4.92
C LYS A 7 8.45 -4.76 5.27
N GLN A 8 9.09 -4.02 4.37
CA GLN A 8 10.41 -3.45 4.62
C GLN A 8 10.42 -2.49 5.81
N LEU A 9 9.45 -1.57 5.89
CA LEU A 9 9.31 -0.66 7.03
C LEU A 9 9.10 -1.41 8.36
N ARG A 10 8.35 -2.52 8.35
CA ARG A 10 8.17 -3.37 9.52
C ARG A 10 9.49 -4.03 9.95
N GLU A 11 10.21 -4.60 8.99
CA GLU A 11 11.46 -5.33 9.23
C GLU A 11 12.59 -4.41 9.67
N ASP A 12 12.72 -3.23 9.05
CA ASP A 12 13.69 -2.19 9.43
C ASP A 12 13.44 -1.72 10.87
N ALA A 13 12.17 -1.66 11.29
CA ALA A 13 11.78 -1.34 12.67
C ALA A 13 11.85 -2.54 13.63
N SER A 14 12.28 -3.72 13.17
CA SER A 14 12.33 -4.98 13.94
C SER A 14 10.99 -5.35 14.61
N LEU A 15 9.87 -5.02 13.95
CA LEU A 15 8.53 -5.24 14.51
C LEU A 15 7.96 -6.61 14.07
N PRO A 16 7.34 -7.36 14.99
CA PRO A 16 6.55 -8.53 14.61
C PRO A 16 5.21 -8.08 13.99
N GLN A 17 4.67 -8.88 13.06
CA GLN A 17 3.40 -8.60 12.35
C GLN A 17 2.24 -8.22 13.29
N ARG A 18 2.14 -8.89 14.44
CA ARG A 18 1.10 -8.61 15.46
C ARG A 18 1.06 -7.16 15.96
N LYS A 19 2.19 -6.44 15.93
CA LYS A 19 2.24 -5.02 16.36
C LYS A 19 1.51 -4.12 15.36
N LEU A 20 1.77 -4.32 14.06
CA LEU A 20 1.10 -3.54 13.02
C LEU A 20 -0.36 -3.97 12.85
N ALA A 21 -0.67 -5.24 13.03
CA ALA A 21 -2.05 -5.72 13.10
C ALA A 21 -2.85 -4.98 14.18
N ALA A 22 -2.31 -4.85 15.39
CA ALA A 22 -2.94 -4.12 16.48
C ALA A 22 -3.09 -2.61 16.20
N ILE A 23 -2.09 -1.97 15.59
CA ILE A 23 -2.15 -0.54 15.20
C ILE A 23 -3.27 -0.30 14.16
N LEU A 24 -3.49 -1.27 13.29
CA LEU A 24 -4.49 -1.22 12.23
C LEU A 24 -5.86 -1.74 12.67
N ASP A 25 -6.01 -2.15 13.94
CA ASP A 25 -7.22 -2.77 14.48
C ASP A 25 -7.74 -3.94 13.64
N ILE A 26 -6.82 -4.83 13.25
CA ILE A 26 -7.09 -6.07 12.49
C ILE A 26 -6.37 -7.26 13.12
N ASP A 27 -6.79 -8.47 12.76
CA ASP A 27 -6.10 -9.68 13.20
C ASP A 27 -4.76 -9.89 12.46
N THR A 28 -3.87 -10.68 13.08
CA THR A 28 -2.53 -10.92 12.54
C THR A 28 -2.56 -11.73 11.23
N ALA A 29 -3.55 -12.60 11.02
CA ALA A 29 -3.65 -13.36 9.77
C ALA A 29 -4.08 -12.45 8.60
N THR A 30 -5.01 -11.52 8.84
CA THR A 30 -5.37 -10.47 7.89
C THR A 30 -4.17 -9.60 7.55
N TYR A 31 -3.41 -9.17 8.55
CA TYR A 31 -2.16 -8.41 8.32
C TYR A 31 -1.15 -9.20 7.48
N SER A 32 -0.96 -10.49 7.77
CA SER A 32 -0.06 -11.34 6.99
C SER A 32 -0.48 -11.44 5.52
N LYS A 33 -1.79 -11.54 5.23
CA LYS A 33 -2.31 -11.51 3.84
C LYS A 33 -2.04 -10.18 3.15
N ILE A 34 -2.07 -9.06 3.88
CA ILE A 34 -1.74 -7.74 3.34
C ILE A 34 -0.25 -7.66 2.94
N GLU A 35 0.66 -8.07 3.82
CA GLU A 35 2.10 -8.05 3.50
C GLU A 35 2.47 -8.98 2.33
N ASN A 36 1.72 -10.06 2.15
CA ASN A 36 1.87 -10.97 1.01
C ASN A 36 1.14 -10.49 -0.25
N GLY A 37 0.53 -9.30 -0.25
CA GLY A 37 -0.14 -8.71 -1.41
C GLY A 37 -1.47 -9.37 -1.77
N LEU A 38 -2.00 -10.27 -0.92
CA LEU A 38 -3.28 -10.93 -1.16
C LEU A 38 -4.44 -9.99 -0.85
N PHE A 39 -4.32 -9.17 0.20
CA PHE A 39 -5.32 -8.20 0.63
C PHE A 39 -4.80 -6.76 0.51
N THR A 40 -5.72 -5.81 0.28
CA THR A 40 -5.40 -4.38 0.21
C THR A 40 -6.03 -3.64 1.39
N LEU A 41 -5.26 -2.74 2.00
CA LEU A 41 -5.75 -1.87 3.07
C LEU A 41 -6.69 -0.79 2.55
N LYS A 42 -7.60 -0.31 3.41
CA LYS A 42 -8.37 0.91 3.17
C LYS A 42 -7.49 2.15 3.28
N LYS A 43 -7.88 3.25 2.62
CA LYS A 43 -7.11 4.51 2.63
C LYS A 43 -6.89 5.05 4.05
N GLU A 44 -7.87 4.91 4.95
CA GLU A 44 -7.78 5.32 6.36
C GLU A 44 -6.62 4.63 7.11
N HIS A 45 -6.38 3.35 6.85
CA HIS A 45 -5.27 2.59 7.43
C HIS A 45 -3.90 3.07 6.93
N ILE A 46 -3.83 3.62 5.72
CA ILE A 46 -2.59 4.16 5.17
C ILE A 46 -2.13 5.37 5.99
N SER A 47 -3.06 6.27 6.31
CA SER A 47 -2.77 7.45 7.15
C SER A 47 -2.32 7.07 8.57
N VAL A 48 -2.87 6.00 9.13
CA VAL A 48 -2.41 5.45 10.42
C VAL A 48 -0.96 4.99 10.34
N LEU A 49 -0.59 4.26 9.28
CA LEU A 49 0.78 3.78 9.08
C LEU A 49 1.76 4.93 8.83
N GLU A 50 1.41 5.90 7.98
CA GLU A 50 2.26 7.07 7.73
C GLU A 50 2.55 7.84 9.02
N LYS A 51 1.53 8.04 9.86
CA LYS A 51 1.68 8.67 11.18
C LYS A 51 2.55 7.83 12.11
N PHE A 52 2.33 6.51 12.16
CA PHE A 52 3.09 5.61 13.02
C PHE A 52 4.59 5.61 12.68
N TYR A 53 4.93 5.60 11.39
CA TYR A 53 6.31 5.59 10.92
C TYR A 53 6.94 6.99 10.82
N GLY A 54 6.18 8.06 11.08
CA GLY A 54 6.66 9.44 10.93
C GLY A 54 7.07 9.77 9.49
N LEU A 55 6.41 9.17 8.50
CA LEU A 55 6.72 9.39 7.09
C LEU A 55 6.16 10.74 6.63
N GLU A 56 6.81 11.34 5.64
CA GLU A 56 6.23 12.46 4.91
C GLU A 56 4.87 12.07 4.33
N LYS A 57 3.95 13.06 4.30
CA LYS A 57 2.62 12.91 3.72
C LYS A 57 2.73 12.30 2.32
N ASP A 58 1.85 11.32 2.07
CA ASP A 58 1.63 10.68 0.76
C ASP A 58 2.71 9.71 0.28
N SER A 59 3.72 9.36 1.10
CA SER A 59 4.75 8.40 0.68
C SER A 59 4.20 6.98 0.49
N LEU A 60 3.41 6.47 1.44
CA LEU A 60 2.74 5.18 1.32
C LEU A 60 1.46 5.29 0.51
N ALA A 61 0.74 6.42 0.60
CA ALA A 61 -0.47 6.64 -0.18
C ALA A 61 -0.23 6.59 -1.70
N LYS A 62 0.90 7.13 -2.18
CA LYS A 62 1.29 7.04 -3.60
C LYS A 62 1.47 5.60 -4.05
N LEU A 63 2.19 4.78 -3.29
CA LEU A 63 2.40 3.36 -3.61
C LEU A 63 1.11 2.56 -3.55
N TRP A 64 0.27 2.83 -2.56
CA TRP A 64 -1.05 2.22 -2.43
C TRP A 64 -1.95 2.54 -3.65
N LEU A 65 -1.98 3.82 -4.07
CA LEU A 65 -2.75 4.24 -5.23
C LEU A 65 -2.19 3.65 -6.52
N ALA A 66 -0.86 3.60 -6.68
CA ALA A 66 -0.21 2.97 -7.83
C ALA A 66 -0.59 1.49 -7.95
N ASP A 67 -0.61 0.74 -6.85
CA ASP A 67 -1.06 -0.66 -6.86
C ASP A 67 -2.55 -0.78 -7.25
N LYS A 68 -3.40 0.14 -6.79
CA LYS A 68 -4.82 0.18 -7.18
C LYS A 68 -4.99 0.44 -8.68
N VAL A 69 -4.28 1.42 -9.22
CA VAL A 69 -4.29 1.74 -10.66
C VAL A 69 -3.76 0.56 -11.47
N TYR A 70 -2.59 0.02 -11.08
CA TYR A 70 -1.99 -1.13 -11.74
C TYR A 70 -2.92 -2.33 -11.81
N ASN A 71 -3.59 -2.67 -10.71
CA ASN A 71 -4.53 -3.81 -10.69
C ASN A 71 -5.73 -3.65 -11.62
N VAL A 72 -6.11 -2.42 -11.97
CA VAL A 72 -7.19 -2.16 -12.93
C VAL A 72 -6.71 -2.32 -14.37
N ILE A 73 -5.48 -1.90 -14.67
CA ILE A 73 -5.01 -1.78 -16.07
C ILE A 73 -3.99 -2.84 -16.49
N LYS A 74 -3.49 -3.68 -15.57
CA LYS A 74 -2.35 -4.58 -15.82
C LYS A 74 -2.54 -5.53 -17.00
N ASP A 75 -3.79 -5.92 -17.29
CA ASP A 75 -4.14 -6.87 -18.35
C ASP A 75 -4.65 -6.17 -19.62
N GLU A 76 -4.67 -4.83 -19.63
CA GLU A 76 -5.16 -4.03 -20.75
C GLU A 76 -4.04 -3.73 -21.75
N PRO A 77 -4.18 -4.09 -23.04
CA PRO A 77 -3.16 -3.81 -24.06
C PRO A 77 -2.82 -2.32 -24.20
N ALA A 78 -3.82 -1.45 -24.01
CA ALA A 78 -3.67 0.00 -24.12
C ALA A 78 -3.32 0.70 -22.79
N ALA A 79 -2.93 -0.04 -21.74
CA ALA A 79 -2.71 0.50 -20.39
C ALA A 79 -1.76 1.71 -20.36
N LYS A 80 -0.64 1.63 -21.10
CA LYS A 80 0.36 2.71 -21.15
C LYS A 80 -0.18 3.96 -21.84
N ASP A 81 -0.89 3.79 -22.95
CA ASP A 81 -1.46 4.90 -23.69
C ASP A 81 -2.57 5.59 -22.88
N ALA A 82 -3.44 4.80 -22.23
CA ALA A 82 -4.45 5.33 -21.33
C ALA A 82 -3.84 6.15 -20.17
N LEU A 83 -2.76 5.66 -19.54
CA LEU A 83 -2.03 6.42 -18.52
C LEU A 83 -1.44 7.73 -19.07
N ASN A 84 -0.91 7.71 -20.30
CA ASN A 84 -0.39 8.90 -20.95
C ASN A 84 -1.50 9.93 -21.22
N GLU A 85 -2.70 9.51 -21.61
CA GLU A 85 -3.84 10.42 -21.77
C GLU A 85 -4.29 11.01 -20.42
N VAL A 86 -4.40 10.20 -19.36
CA VAL A 86 -4.75 10.70 -18.01
C VAL A 86 -3.73 11.72 -17.51
N LYS A 87 -2.43 11.47 -17.74
CA LYS A 87 -1.36 12.38 -17.32
C LYS A 87 -1.46 13.78 -17.94
N LYS A 88 -2.10 13.94 -19.11
CA LYS A 88 -2.30 15.27 -19.72
C LYS A 88 -3.36 16.11 -19.00
N ILE A 89 -4.21 15.50 -18.18
CA ILE A 89 -5.37 16.13 -17.53
C ILE A 89 -5.11 16.39 -16.03
N LEU A 90 -4.15 15.68 -15.43
CA LEU A 90 -3.67 15.90 -14.06
C LEU A 90 -2.59 16.99 -14.02
#